data_AF-A0A3D4VAW9-F1
#
_entry.id   AF-A0A3D4VAW9-F1
#
_cell.length_a   1.000
_cell.length_b   1.000
_cell.length_c   1.000
_cell.angle_alpha   90.00
_cell.angle_beta   90.00
_cell.angle_gamma   90.00
#
_symmetry.space_group_name_H-M   'P 1'
#
loop_
_entity.id
_entity.type
_entity.pdbx_description
1 polymer ?
#
loop_
_entity_poly.entity_id
_entity_poly.type
_entity_poly.pdbx_seq_one_letter_code
_entity_poly.pdbx_strand_id
1 'polypeptide(L)' 'MDTFMQNLINTGAFGLIGVVMFIVAFFIIDILTPGKLWDEIGTKQNTAAAILMGSVAIALGIIVAAAIH' A
#
# COMPACT_ATOMS: atom_id res chain seq x y z
N MET A 1 24.45 16.75 -17.24
CA MET A 1 23.64 15.57 -17.64
C MET A 1 23.57 14.57 -16.49
N ASP A 2 24.65 14.45 -15.70
CA ASP A 2 24.79 13.43 -14.66
C ASP A 2 23.85 13.64 -13.46
N THR A 3 23.63 14.89 -13.04
CA THR A 3 22.70 15.24 -11.97
C THR A 3 21.25 14.90 -12.30
N PHE A 4 20.83 15.11 -13.55
CA PHE A 4 19.47 14.77 -13.98
C PHE A 4 19.23 13.25 -13.94
N MET A 5 20.18 12.47 -14.46
CA MET A 5 20.13 11.01 -14.41
C MET A 5 20.14 10.49 -12.97
N GLN A 6 20.96 11.09 -12.10
CA GLN A 6 21.06 10.71 -10.69
C GLN A 6 19.76 11.02 -9.92
N ASN A 7 19.13 12.17 -10.16
CA ASN A 7 17.84 12.52 -9.58
C ASN A 7 16.71 11.58 -10.06
N LEU A 8 16.73 11.20 -11.34
CA LEU A 8 15.75 10.27 -11.90
C LEU A 8 15.85 8.88 -11.26
N ILE A 9 17.08 8.38 -11.08
CA ILE A 9 17.35 7.11 -10.40
C ILE A 9 16.90 7.18 -8.93
N ASN A 10 17.19 8.28 -8.23
CA ASN A 10 16.79 8.44 -6.83
C ASN A 10 15.26 8.45 -6.67
N THR A 11 14.55 9.24 -7.47
CA THR A 11 13.08 9.27 -7.46
C THR A 11 12.48 7.91 -7.78
N GLY A 12 13.02 7.21 -8.78
CA GLY A 12 12.59 5.85 -9.11
C GLY A 12 12.82 4.87 -7.97
N ALA A 13 13.99 4.93 -7.32
CA ALA A 13 14.33 4.06 -6.19
C ALA A 13 13.43 4.30 -4.97
N PHE A 14 13.22 5.55 -4.57
CA PHE A 14 12.33 5.89 -3.46
C PHE A 14 10.86 5.55 -3.75
N GLY A 15 10.40 5.78 -4.98
CA GLY A 15 9.07 5.35 -5.41
C GLY A 15 8.90 3.82 -5.31
N LEU A 16 9.90 3.06 -5.73
CA LEU A 16 9.88 1.60 -5.64
C LEU A 16 9.84 1.12 -4.18
N ILE A 17 10.64 1.75 -3.30
CA ILE A 17 10.64 1.46 -1.85
C ILE A 17 9.25 1.71 -1.26
N GLY A 18 8.60 2.82 -1.62
CA GLY A 18 7.24 3.14 -1.17
C GLY A 18 6.22 2.07 -1.57
N VAL A 19 6.28 1.59 -2.82
CA VAL A 19 5.40 0.51 -3.30
C VAL A 19 5.66 -0.80 -2.55
N VAL A 20 6.93 -1.14 -2.32
CA VAL A 20 7.29 -2.36 -1.55
C VAL A 20 6.77 -2.26 -0.12
N MET A 21 6.95 -1.13 0.55
CA MET A 21 6.41 -0.91 1.90
C MET A 21 4.88 -0.99 1.93
N PHE A 22 4.20 -0.44 0.92
CA PHE A 22 2.75 -0.52 0.81
C PHE A 22 2.27 -1.98 0.74
N ILE A 23 2.91 -2.80 -0.09
CA ILE A 23 2.58 -4.24 -0.22
C ILE A 23 2.82 -4.97 1.09
N VAL A 24 3.95 -4.72 1.76
CA VAL A 24 4.28 -5.36 3.04
C VAL A 24 3.24 -5.01 4.10
N ALA A 25 2.88 -3.73 4.22
CA ALA A 25 1.89 -3.29 5.19
C ALA A 25 0.49 -3.85 4.89
N PHE A 26 0.11 -3.95 3.63
CA PHE A 26 -1.13 -4.61 3.22
C PHE A 26 -1.15 -6.08 3.63
N PHE A 27 -0.06 -6.82 3.41
CA PHE A 27 0.08 -8.20 3.86
C PHE A 27 -0.01 -8.35 5.38
N ILE A 28 0.59 -7.43 6.13
CA ILE A 28 0.50 -7.42 7.60
C ILE A 28 -0.95 -7.24 8.04
N ILE A 29 -1.71 -6.35 7.40
CA ILE A 29 -3.12 -6.13 7.71
C ILE A 29 -3.98 -7.34 7.35
N ASP A 30 -3.73 -7.99 6.20
CA ASP A 30 -4.44 -9.19 5.77
C ASP A 30 -4.24 -10.35 6.77
N ILE A 31 -3.02 -10.50 7.30
CA ILE A 31 -2.73 -11.46 8.38
C ILE A 31 -3.40 -11.06 9.71
N LEU A 32 -3.36 -9.77 10.06
CA LEU A 32 -3.94 -9.26 11.30
C LEU A 32 -5.47 -9.33 11.31
N THR A 33 -6.11 -9.37 10.15
CA THR A 33 -7.56 -9.42 10.04
C THR A 33 -8.01 -10.88 9.89
N PRO A 34 -8.43 -11.56 10.98
CA PRO A 34 -8.86 -12.95 10.90
C PRO A 34 -10.16 -13.06 10.10
N GLY A 35 -10.12 -13.85 9.04
CA GLY A 35 -11.19 -14.02 8.05
C GLY A 35 -10.60 -13.74 6.68
N LYS A 36 -10.71 -14.69 5.75
CA LYS A 36 -10.17 -14.50 4.39
C LYS A 36 -10.85 -13.27 3.77
N LEU A 37 -10.19 -12.11 3.80
CA LEU A 37 -10.77 -10.86 3.32
C LEU A 37 -11.28 -10.99 1.89
N TRP A 38 -10.51 -11.68 1.06
CA TRP A 38 -10.86 -12.02 -0.30
C TRP A 38 -12.20 -12.77 -0.41
N ASP A 39 -12.46 -13.69 0.52
CA ASP A 39 -13.71 -14.46 0.56
C ASP A 39 -14.86 -13.63 1.15
N GLU A 40 -14.56 -12.79 2.13
CA GLU A 40 -15.51 -11.89 2.78
C GLU A 40 -16.00 -10.80 1.82
N ILE A 41 -15.12 -10.24 1.00
CA ILE A 41 -15.41 -9.20 0.00
C ILE A 41 -15.96 -9.82 -1.29
N GLY A 42 -15.31 -10.88 -1.80
CA GLY A 42 -15.67 -11.48 -3.09
C GLY A 42 -16.90 -12.39 -3.01
N THR A 43 -16.95 -13.29 -2.02
CA THR A 43 -17.99 -14.31 -1.91
C THR A 43 -19.16 -13.83 -1.06
N LYS A 44 -18.88 -13.25 0.12
CA LYS A 44 -19.93 -12.82 1.05
C LYS A 44 -20.41 -11.38 0.84
N GLN A 45 -19.78 -10.65 -0.09
CA GLN A 45 -20.10 -9.24 -0.38
C GLN A 45 -20.19 -8.36 0.87
N ASN A 46 -19.29 -8.59 1.82
CA ASN A 46 -19.28 -7.85 3.06
C ASN A 46 -18.72 -6.44 2.83
N THR A 47 -19.61 -5.47 2.72
CA THR A 47 -19.26 -4.06 2.52
C THR A 47 -18.42 -3.50 3.66
N ALA A 48 -18.58 -3.98 4.90
CA ALA A 48 -17.77 -3.51 6.03
C ALA A 48 -16.29 -3.91 5.87
N ALA A 49 -16.04 -5.14 5.42
CA ALA A 49 -14.69 -5.60 5.09
C ALA A 49 -14.08 -4.83 3.91
N ALA A 50 -14.89 -4.50 2.89
CA ALA A 50 -14.45 -3.69 1.76
C ALA A 50 -14.10 -2.24 2.17
N ILE A 51 -14.90 -1.62 3.04
CA ILE A 51 -14.63 -0.28 3.57
C ILE A 51 -13.36 -0.28 4.42
N LEU A 52 -13.16 -1.30 5.26
CA LEU A 52 -11.93 -1.45 6.05
C LEU A 52 -10.69 -1.55 5.15
N MET A 53 -10.75 -2.36 4.11
CA MET A 53 -9.66 -2.46 3.13
C MET A 53 -9.39 -1.15 2.41
N GLY A 54 -10.45 -0.48 1.96
CA GLY A 54 -10.33 0.81 1.31
C GLY A 54 -9.68 1.86 2.22
N SER A 55 -10.07 1.90 3.49
CA SER A 55 -9.51 2.86 4.46
C SER A 55 -8.05 2.57 4.79
N VAL A 56 -7.68 1.29 4.92
CA VAL A 56 -6.28 0.86 5.10
C VAL A 56 -5.44 1.25 3.88
N ALA A 57 -5.92 0.98 2.67
CA ALA A 57 -5.21 1.35 1.44
C ALA A 57 -4.99 2.87 1.35
N ILE A 58 -5.99 3.68 1.73
CA ILE A 58 -5.85 5.14 1.77
C ILE A 58 -4.81 5.56 2.83
N ALA A 59 -4.89 5.01 4.04
CA ALA A 59 -3.95 5.33 5.13
C ALA A 59 -2.50 4.99 4.76
N LEU A 60 -2.28 3.82 4.17
CA LEU A 60 -0.96 3.41 3.69
C LEU A 60 -0.45 4.31 2.56
N GLY A 61 -1.33 4.72 1.64
CA GLY A 61 -0.98 5.69 0.59
C GLY A 61 -0.51 7.02 1.17
N ILE A 62 -1.17 7.51 2.22
CA ILE A 62 -0.79 8.75 2.92
C ILE A 62 0.56 8.59 3.62
N ILE A 63 0.80 7.47 4.33
CA ILE A 63 2.07 7.21 5.02
C ILE A 63 3.23 7.17 4.02
N VAL A 64 3.05 6.48 2.89
CA VAL A 64 4.07 6.41 1.84
C VAL A 64 4.32 7.78 1.22
N ALA A 65 3.27 8.55 0.92
CA ALA A 65 3.41 9.91 0.40
C ALA A 65 4.16 10.82 1.38
N ALA A 66 3.88 10.72 2.69
CA ALA A 66 4.56 11.49 3.72
C ALA A 66 6.02 11.05 3.94
N ALA A 67 6.36 9.80 3.62
CA ALA A 67 7.73 9.29 3.73
C ALA A 67 8.63 9.66 2.53
N ILE A 68 8.03 9.90 1.36
CA ILE A 68 8.75 10.26 0.12
C ILE A 68 8.92 11.79 -0.01
N HIS A 69 8.06 12.58 0.66
CA HIS A 69 8.20 14.04 0.76
C HIS A 69 9.29 14.45 1.76
#